data_AF-A0A7Y5MQB2-F1
#
_entry.id   AF-A0A7Y5MQB2-F1
#
_cell.length_a   1.000
_cell.length_b   1.000
_cell.length_c   1.000
_cell.angle_alpha   90.00
_cell.angle_beta   90.00
_cell.angle_gamma   90.00
#
_symmetry.space_group_name_H-M   'P 1'
#
loop_
_entity.id
_entity.type
_entity.pdbx_description
1 polymer ?
#
loop_
_entity_poly.entity_id
_entity_poly.type
_entity_poly.pdbx_seq_one_letter_code
_entity_poly.pdbx_strand_id
1 'polypeptide(L)'
;MSARKPGNRRIPSELRTLGDHIRACRVDLGLTQREVSRILGVNVSTVGSWEQGRCVPIEPRIPGILRFLGYNPLPRGESLGERLWFCRLTLGIPATVLGQRLGMDGMSIRRWEDGLYEPRKWHRKTVERFLFDHQALFPDGEPEIPKVDPKSCGKKSAYRKRLTPA
;
A
#
# COMPACT_ATOMS: atom_id res chain seq x y z
N MET A 1 5.55 -7.26 36.76
CA MET A 1 4.24 -6.78 36.24
C MET A 1 4.22 -6.95 34.73
N SER A 2 3.59 -8.02 34.23
CA SER A 2 3.46 -8.25 32.79
C SER A 2 2.29 -7.41 32.28
N ALA A 3 2.59 -6.38 31.48
CA ALA A 3 1.57 -5.53 30.89
C ALA A 3 0.67 -6.41 29.98
N ARG A 4 -0.60 -6.55 30.38
CA ARG A 4 -1.61 -7.25 29.59
C ARG A 4 -1.70 -6.58 28.22
N LYS A 5 -1.49 -7.35 27.15
CA LYS A 5 -1.70 -6.94 25.75
C LYS A 5 -3.05 -6.19 25.66
N PRO A 6 -3.10 -4.93 25.20
CA PRO A 6 -4.37 -4.28 24.97
C PRO A 6 -5.18 -5.13 23.98
N GLY A 7 -6.41 -5.41 24.40
CA GLY A 7 -7.28 -6.44 23.85
C GLY A 7 -7.47 -6.34 22.34
N ASN A 8 -7.70 -7.51 21.77
CA ASN A 8 -8.05 -7.76 20.39
C ASN A 8 -9.31 -6.96 19.98
N ARG A 9 -9.16 -5.67 19.63
CA ARG A 9 -10.14 -4.98 18.78
C ARG A 9 -10.14 -5.78 17.48
N ARG A 10 -11.22 -6.51 17.23
CA ARG A 10 -11.35 -7.49 16.15
C ARG A 10 -10.75 -6.92 14.85
N ILE A 11 -9.84 -7.65 14.23
CA ILE A 11 -9.47 -7.37 12.84
C ILE A 11 -10.77 -7.40 12.05
N PRO A 12 -11.09 -6.36 11.25
CA PRO A 12 -12.27 -6.39 10.40
C PRO A 12 -12.29 -7.66 9.54
N SER A 13 -13.47 -8.23 9.34
CA SER A 13 -13.64 -9.40 8.45
C SER A 13 -13.31 -9.06 6.99
N GLU A 14 -13.35 -7.77 6.64
CA GLU A 14 -12.97 -7.22 5.34
C GLU A 14 -11.85 -6.19 5.52
N LEU A 15 -10.73 -6.39 4.82
CA LEU A 15 -9.63 -5.44 4.80
C LEU A 15 -9.88 -4.42 3.68
N ARG A 16 -10.11 -3.15 4.04
CA ARG A 16 -10.47 -2.11 3.06
C ARG A 16 -9.38 -1.06 2.91
N THR A 17 -8.65 -0.79 4.00
CA THR A 17 -7.60 0.23 4.02
C THR A 17 -6.23 -0.40 4.17
N LEU A 18 -5.18 0.30 3.72
CA LEU A 18 -3.80 -0.10 4.01
C LEU A 18 -3.55 -0.33 5.51
N GLY A 19 -4.22 0.45 6.37
CA GLY A 19 -4.18 0.26 7.82
C GLY A 19 -4.71 -1.11 8.27
N ASP A 20 -5.80 -1.59 7.66
CA ASP A 20 -6.35 -2.91 7.92
C ASP A 20 -5.38 -4.01 7.49
N HIS A 21 -4.81 -3.90 6.29
CA HIS A 21 -3.84 -4.87 5.79
C HIS A 21 -2.57 -4.89 6.66
N ILE A 22 -2.05 -3.74 7.07
CA ILE A 22 -0.90 -3.63 7.99
C ILE A 22 -1.22 -4.30 9.31
N ARG A 23 -2.38 -4.01 9.89
CA ARG A 23 -2.83 -4.59 11.17
C ARG A 23 -2.96 -6.10 11.08
N ALA A 24 -3.59 -6.59 10.02
CA ALA A 24 -3.86 -8.01 9.83
C ALA A 24 -2.54 -8.79 9.67
N CYS A 25 -1.64 -8.31 8.79
CA CYS A 25 -0.31 -8.87 8.62
C CYS A 25 0.49 -8.83 9.94
N ARG A 26 0.45 -7.71 10.66
CA ARG A 26 1.10 -7.59 11.98
C ARG A 26 0.61 -8.66 12.96
N VAL A 27 -0.69 -8.88 13.06
CA VAL A 27 -1.28 -9.84 14.01
C VAL A 27 -0.99 -11.29 13.60
N ASP A 28 -1.11 -11.63 12.32
CA ASP A 28 -0.77 -12.96 11.77
C ASP A 28 0.70 -13.30 12.04
N LEU A 29 1.59 -12.32 11.84
CA LEU A 29 3.01 -12.44 12.18
C LEU A 29 3.30 -12.35 13.69
N GLY A 30 2.30 -12.07 14.54
CA GLY A 30 2.43 -11.88 15.98
C GLY A 30 3.25 -10.65 16.41
N LEU A 31 3.55 -9.73 15.49
CA LEU A 31 4.41 -8.57 15.72
C LEU A 31 3.72 -7.49 16.58
N THR A 32 4.53 -6.77 17.35
CA THR A 32 4.10 -5.55 18.04
C THR A 32 4.12 -4.36 17.08
N GLN A 33 3.34 -3.30 17.36
CA GLN A 33 3.41 -2.05 16.58
C GLN A 33 4.83 -1.46 16.58
N ARG A 34 5.58 -1.63 17.68
CA ARG A 34 6.98 -1.23 17.78
C ARG A 34 7.89 -2.01 16.83
N GLU A 35 7.71 -3.33 16.71
CA GLU A 35 8.45 -4.13 15.72
C GLU A 35 8.13 -3.68 14.29
N VAL A 36 6.85 -3.50 13.94
CA VAL A 36 6.43 -3.00 12.61
C VAL A 36 7.00 -1.61 12.33
N SER A 37 7.00 -0.72 13.32
CA SER A 37 7.56 0.64 13.15
C SER A 37 9.04 0.63 12.78
N ARG A 38 9.82 -0.32 13.33
CA ARG A 38 11.24 -0.50 12.97
C ARG A 38 11.41 -1.05 11.56
N ILE A 39 10.56 -2.01 11.18
CA ILE A 39 10.58 -2.59 9.82
C ILE A 39 10.25 -1.52 8.77
N LEU A 40 9.24 -0.67 9.05
CA LEU A 40 8.79 0.36 8.11
C LEU A 40 9.56 1.69 8.23
N GLY A 41 10.46 1.82 9.19
CA GLY A 41 11.24 3.05 9.43
C GLY A 41 10.36 4.27 9.76
N VAL A 42 9.37 4.09 10.63
CA VAL A 42 8.43 5.14 11.08
C VAL A 42 8.26 5.13 12.59
N ASN A 43 7.58 6.15 13.14
CA ASN A 43 7.25 6.17 14.57
C ASN A 43 6.17 5.15 14.92
N VAL A 44 6.20 4.63 16.16
CA VAL A 44 5.18 3.68 16.66
C VAL A 44 3.78 4.30 16.60
N SER A 45 3.65 5.59 16.89
CA SER A 45 2.39 6.34 16.80
C SER A 45 1.85 6.41 15.37
N THR A 46 2.72 6.49 14.36
CA THR A 46 2.35 6.46 12.94
C THR A 46 1.69 5.14 12.57
N VAL A 47 2.29 4.01 12.95
CA VAL A 47 1.69 2.67 12.78
C VAL A 47 0.34 2.61 13.48
N GLY A 48 0.28 3.07 14.74
CA GLY A 48 -0.97 3.10 15.50
C GLY A 48 -2.07 3.95 14.85
N SER A 49 -1.73 5.06 14.20
CA SER A 49 -2.68 5.92 13.49
C SER A 49 -3.15 5.32 12.17
N TRP A 50 -2.27 4.65 11.41
CA TRP A 50 -2.67 3.91 10.21
C TRP A 50 -3.64 2.77 10.54
N GLU A 51 -3.31 1.93 11.53
CA GLU A 51 -4.16 0.79 11.95
C GLU A 51 -5.50 1.21 12.57
N GLN A 52 -5.66 2.49 12.89
CA GLN A 52 -6.89 3.08 13.44
C GLN A 52 -7.62 3.95 12.42
N GLY A 53 -7.14 4.01 11.17
CA GLY A 53 -7.73 4.83 10.12
C GLY A 53 -7.66 6.35 10.38
N ARG A 54 -6.83 6.80 11.32
CA ARG A 54 -6.67 8.24 11.62
C ARG A 54 -5.91 9.00 10.56
N CYS A 55 -5.04 8.30 9.83
CA CYS A 55 -4.33 8.86 8.68
C CYS A 55 -3.98 7.75 7.69
N VAL A 56 -3.66 8.14 6.47
CA VAL A 56 -3.15 7.26 5.41
C VAL A 56 -1.65 7.43 5.23
N PRO A 57 -0.92 6.40 4.77
CA PRO A 57 0.49 6.54 4.43
C PRO A 57 0.68 7.52 3.26
N ILE A 58 1.70 8.37 3.34
CA ILE A 58 2.15 9.16 2.20
C ILE A 58 2.79 8.27 1.13
N GLU A 59 2.80 8.72 -0.11
CA GLU A 59 3.17 7.89 -1.26
C GLU A 59 4.57 7.28 -1.17
N PRO A 60 5.63 8.00 -0.74
CA PRO A 60 6.96 7.40 -0.57
C PRO A 60 7.05 6.25 0.44
N ARG A 61 6.04 6.09 1.32
CA ARG A 61 5.98 5.00 2.30
C ARG A 61 5.29 3.76 1.75
N ILE A 62 4.50 3.90 0.69
CA ILE A 62 3.72 2.81 0.09
C ILE A 62 4.62 1.64 -0.31
N PRO A 63 5.75 1.81 -1.04
CA PRO A 63 6.57 0.67 -1.44
C PRO A 63 7.11 -0.15 -0.26
N GLY A 64 7.45 0.52 0.85
CA GLY A 64 7.89 -0.17 2.07
C GLY A 64 6.77 -0.98 2.71
N ILE A 65 5.54 -0.45 2.70
CA ILE A 65 4.35 -1.15 3.17
C ILE A 65 4.05 -2.36 2.26
N LEU A 66 4.10 -2.21 0.93
CA LEU A 66 3.86 -3.31 0.00
C LEU A 66 4.87 -4.44 0.20
N ARG A 67 6.16 -4.12 0.41
CA ARG A 67 7.19 -5.12 0.78
C ARG A 67 6.91 -5.79 2.12
N PHE A 68 6.43 -5.04 3.11
CA PHE A 68 6.05 -5.60 4.40
C PHE A 68 4.88 -6.59 4.27
N LEU A 69 3.86 -6.24 3.47
CA LEU A 69 2.70 -7.07 3.22
C LEU A 69 3.01 -8.29 2.35
N GLY A 70 3.93 -8.16 1.40
CA GLY A 70 4.27 -9.20 0.42
C GLY A 70 3.30 -9.28 -0.78
N TYR A 71 2.34 -8.35 -0.88
CA TYR A 71 1.39 -8.22 -1.97
C TYR A 71 0.92 -6.76 -2.08
N ASN A 72 0.20 -6.43 -3.16
CA ASN A 72 -0.37 -5.10 -3.39
C ASN A 72 -1.89 -5.09 -3.17
N PRO A 73 -2.40 -4.48 -2.07
CA PRO A 73 -3.84 -4.39 -1.80
C PRO A 73 -4.51 -3.16 -2.43
N LEU A 74 -3.78 -2.31 -3.16
CA LEU A 74 -4.37 -1.12 -3.76
C LEU A 74 -5.35 -1.50 -4.86
N PRO A 75 -6.50 -0.81 -4.98
CA PRO A 75 -7.42 -1.03 -6.10
C PRO A 75 -6.72 -0.69 -7.41
N ARG A 76 -6.79 -1.59 -8.40
CA ARG A 76 -6.23 -1.35 -9.73
C ARG A 76 -7.08 -0.36 -10.53
N GLY A 77 -8.40 -0.42 -10.32
CA GLY A 77 -9.41 0.29 -11.12
C GLY A 77 -9.34 -0.04 -12.61
N GLU A 78 -10.27 0.50 -13.37
CA GLU A 78 -10.39 0.24 -14.82
C GLU A 78 -10.07 1.47 -15.65
N SER A 79 -10.41 2.65 -15.13
CA SER A 79 -10.14 3.91 -15.81
C SER A 79 -8.64 4.17 -15.93
N LEU A 80 -8.28 5.01 -16.90
CA LEU A 80 -6.90 5.44 -17.10
C LEU A 80 -6.34 6.12 -15.84
N GLY A 81 -7.17 6.92 -15.17
CA GLY A 81 -6.83 7.63 -13.93
C GLY A 81 -6.56 6.70 -12.76
N GLU A 82 -7.41 5.70 -12.53
CA GLU A 82 -7.22 4.74 -11.44
C GLU A 82 -5.97 3.88 -11.66
N ARG A 83 -5.74 3.44 -12.90
CA ARG A 83 -4.53 2.70 -13.27
C ARG A 83 -3.28 3.55 -13.06
N LEU A 84 -3.34 4.83 -13.41
CA LEU A 84 -2.27 5.79 -13.17
C LEU A 84 -1.98 5.95 -11.67
N TRP A 85 -3.04 6.13 -10.87
CA TRP A 85 -2.95 6.19 -9.42
C TRP A 85 -2.31 4.93 -8.82
N PHE A 86 -2.76 3.75 -9.26
CA PHE A 86 -2.23 2.46 -8.81
C PHE A 86 -0.74 2.34 -9.09
N CYS A 87 -0.32 2.59 -10.33
CA CYS A 87 1.11 2.58 -10.70
C CYS A 87 1.90 3.59 -9.87
N ARG A 88 1.39 4.82 -9.77
CA ARG A 88 2.07 5.91 -9.06
C ARG A 88 2.31 5.58 -7.60
N LEU A 89 1.29 5.09 -6.89
CA LEU A 89 1.41 4.69 -5.49
C LEU A 89 2.31 3.47 -5.31
N THR A 90 2.22 2.49 -6.21
CA THR A 90 3.07 1.28 -6.17
C THR A 90 4.55 1.65 -6.31
N LEU A 91 4.87 2.64 -7.14
CA LEU A 91 6.22 3.21 -7.28
C LEU A 91 6.60 4.15 -6.13
N GLY A 92 5.63 4.59 -5.33
CA GLY A 92 5.81 5.50 -4.21
C GLY A 92 6.16 6.93 -4.61
N ILE A 93 5.75 7.38 -5.81
CA ILE A 93 6.09 8.72 -6.30
C ILE A 93 4.94 9.70 -6.04
N PRO A 94 5.21 10.93 -5.56
CA PRO A 94 4.20 11.97 -5.44
C PRO A 94 3.62 12.37 -6.82
N ALA A 95 2.35 12.79 -6.86
CA ALA A 95 1.69 13.24 -8.10
C ALA A 95 2.45 14.37 -8.81
N THR A 96 3.07 15.27 -8.06
CA THR A 96 3.93 16.35 -8.60
C THR A 96 5.17 15.81 -9.30
N VAL A 97 5.80 14.78 -8.73
CA VAL A 97 6.97 14.13 -9.34
C VAL A 97 6.58 13.39 -10.62
N LEU A 98 5.43 12.69 -10.62
CA LEU A 98 4.94 12.05 -11.84
C LEU A 98 4.60 13.10 -12.92
N GLY A 99 3.91 14.17 -12.54
CA GLY A 99 3.60 15.29 -13.45
C GLY A 99 4.87 15.80 -14.13
N GLN A 100 5.89 16.15 -13.35
CA GLN A 100 7.18 16.60 -13.89
C GLN A 100 7.82 15.59 -14.85
N ARG A 101 7.79 14.29 -14.53
CA ARG A 101 8.32 13.23 -15.42
C ARG A 101 7.57 13.12 -16.74
N LEU A 102 6.27 13.43 -16.75
CA LEU A 102 5.44 13.36 -17.94
C LEU A 102 5.30 14.71 -18.66
N GLY A 103 5.97 15.77 -18.20
CA GLY A 103 5.84 17.13 -18.75
C GLY A 103 4.49 17.79 -18.44
N MET A 104 3.90 17.49 -17.28
CA MET A 104 2.56 17.89 -16.85
C MET A 104 2.59 18.48 -15.44
N ASP A 105 1.51 19.17 -15.04
CA ASP A 105 1.34 19.59 -13.66
C ASP A 105 0.81 18.44 -12.77
N GLY A 106 1.25 18.41 -11.50
CA GLY A 106 0.82 17.42 -10.52
C GLY A 106 -0.67 17.49 -10.20
N MET A 107 -1.31 18.66 -10.37
CA MET A 107 -2.76 18.77 -10.17
C MET A 107 -3.55 18.17 -11.33
N SER A 108 -3.01 18.17 -12.56
CA SER A 108 -3.62 17.42 -13.66
C SER A 108 -3.63 15.93 -13.38
N ILE A 109 -2.52 15.39 -12.87
CA ILE A 109 -2.42 13.98 -12.45
C ILE A 109 -3.51 13.65 -11.42
N ARG A 110 -3.60 14.40 -10.32
CA ARG A 110 -4.61 14.15 -9.27
C ARG A 110 -6.04 14.22 -9.79
N ARG A 111 -6.35 15.19 -10.65
CA ARG A 111 -7.69 15.31 -11.27
C ARG A 111 -8.09 14.10 -12.09
N TRP A 112 -7.13 13.45 -12.76
CA TRP A 112 -7.38 12.21 -13.50
C TRP A 112 -7.55 11.04 -12.54
N GLU A 113 -6.70 10.95 -11.52
CA GLU A 113 -6.75 9.90 -10.50
C GLU A 113 -8.05 9.91 -9.69
N ASP A 114 -8.59 11.10 -9.39
CA ASP A 114 -9.86 11.27 -8.69
C ASP A 114 -11.09 11.06 -9.61
N GLY A 115 -10.87 10.77 -10.90
CA GLY A 115 -11.94 10.60 -11.89
C GLY A 115 -12.72 11.88 -12.24
N LEU A 116 -12.26 13.04 -11.75
CA LEU A 116 -12.91 14.33 -12.00
C LEU A 116 -12.80 14.76 -13.47
N TYR A 117 -11.72 14.34 -14.15
CA TYR A 117 -11.46 14.69 -15.54
C TYR A 117 -10.73 13.58 -16.29
N GLU A 118 -10.93 13.52 -17.61
CA GLU A 118 -10.12 12.70 -18.50
C GLU A 118 -8.96 13.52 -19.12
N PRO A 119 -7.78 12.92 -19.30
CA PRO A 119 -6.69 13.59 -20.01
C PRO A 119 -7.08 13.90 -21.46
N ARG A 120 -6.69 15.09 -21.93
CA ARG A 120 -6.78 15.46 -23.36
C ARG A 120 -6.00 14.46 -24.22
N LYS A 121 -6.37 14.34 -25.50
CA LYS A 121 -5.79 13.35 -26.44
C LYS A 121 -4.26 13.19 -26.37
N TRP A 122 -3.52 14.30 -26.32
CA TRP A 122 -2.06 14.24 -26.28
C TRP A 122 -1.50 13.81 -24.91
N HIS A 123 -2.13 14.24 -23.80
CA HIS A 123 -1.78 13.77 -22.46
C HIS A 123 -2.05 12.26 -22.32
N ARG A 124 -3.20 11.81 -22.84
CA ARG A 124 -3.61 10.40 -22.80
C ARG A 124 -2.55 9.50 -23.40
N LYS A 125 -2.00 9.82 -24.59
CA LYS A 125 -0.92 9.03 -25.21
C LYS A 125 0.31 8.89 -24.31
N THR A 126 0.66 9.97 -23.61
CA THR A 126 1.81 9.98 -22.70
C THR A 126 1.55 9.12 -21.47
N VAL A 127 0.35 9.20 -20.90
CA VAL A 127 -0.08 8.38 -19.76
C VAL A 127 -0.17 6.90 -20.16
N GLU A 128 -0.78 6.58 -21.30
CA GLU A 128 -0.87 5.22 -21.84
C GLU A 128 0.52 4.61 -22.06
N ARG A 129 1.47 5.40 -22.59
CA ARG A 129 2.85 4.95 -22.73
C ARG A 129 3.49 4.65 -21.38
N PHE A 130 3.34 5.55 -20.41
CA PHE A 130 3.82 5.34 -19.05
C PHE A 130 3.24 4.06 -18.43
N LEU A 131 1.94 3.81 -18.58
CA LEU A 131 1.28 2.60 -18.09
C LEU A 131 1.77 1.34 -18.79
N PHE A 132 2.00 1.41 -20.11
CA PHE A 132 2.57 0.31 -20.89
C PHE A 132 3.98 -0.06 -20.40
N ASP A 133 4.84 0.93 -20.17
CA ASP A 133 6.19 0.73 -19.65
C ASP A 133 6.18 0.12 -18.22
N HIS A 134 5.07 0.24 -17.49
CA HIS A 134 4.87 -0.30 -16.14
C HIS A 134 3.86 -1.46 -16.10
N GLN A 135 3.58 -2.12 -17.23
CA GLN A 135 2.60 -3.20 -17.30
C GLN A 135 2.90 -4.37 -16.35
N ALA A 136 4.17 -4.58 -16.00
CA ALA A 136 4.59 -5.61 -15.03
C ALA A 136 4.04 -5.38 -13.61
N LEU A 137 3.57 -4.17 -13.29
CA LEU A 137 2.86 -3.88 -12.03
C LEU A 137 1.43 -4.39 -12.02
N PHE A 138 0.89 -4.76 -13.18
CA PHE A 138 -0.41 -5.41 -13.36
C PHE A 138 -0.20 -6.88 -13.74
N PRO A 139 0.31 -7.74 -12.85
CA PRO A 139 0.40 -9.17 -13.17
C PRO A 139 -1.01 -9.71 -13.46
N ASP A 140 -1.11 -10.60 -14.46
CA ASP A 140 -2.34 -11.28 -14.81
C ASP A 140 -2.86 -12.07 -13.60
N GLY A 141 -4.17 -11.94 -13.31
CA GLY A 141 -4.83 -12.53 -12.15
C GLY A 141 -5.16 -11.53 -11.03
N GLU A 142 -6.26 -11.80 -10.32
CA GLU A 142 -6.63 -11.07 -9.10
C GLU A 142 -5.45 -11.12 -8.11
N PRO A 143 -5.09 -10.00 -7.45
CA PRO A 143 -4.12 -10.07 -6.36
C PRO A 143 -4.66 -11.08 -5.35
N GLU A 144 -3.93 -12.18 -5.15
CA GLU A 144 -4.30 -13.17 -4.14
C GLU A 144 -4.13 -12.51 -2.77
N ILE A 145 -5.19 -11.83 -2.30
CA ILE A 145 -5.22 -11.24 -0.97
C ILE A 145 -5.12 -12.43 -0.02
N PRO A 146 -4.03 -12.56 0.76
CA PRO A 146 -3.88 -13.67 1.66
C PRO A 146 -5.10 -13.70 2.57
N LYS A 147 -5.87 -14.79 2.53
CA LYS A 147 -6.99 -14.99 3.44
C LYS A 147 -6.40 -14.98 4.84
N VAL A 148 -6.61 -13.88 5.55
CA VAL A 148 -6.21 -13.78 6.95
C VAL A 148 -7.14 -14.71 7.69
N ASP A 149 -6.69 -15.94 7.96
CA ASP A 149 -7.39 -16.82 8.89
C ASP A 149 -7.31 -16.13 10.26
N PRO A 150 -8.45 -15.69 10.84
CA PRO A 150 -8.44 -15.06 12.16
C PRO A 150 -7.85 -15.98 13.25
N LYS A 151 -7.70 -17.28 12.96
CA LYS A 151 -7.15 -18.32 13.84
C LYS A 151 -5.68 -18.69 13.54
N SER A 152 -5.07 -18.22 12.44
CA SER A 152 -3.63 -18.39 12.14
C SER A 152 -2.78 -17.42 12.97
N CYS A 153 -2.87 -17.52 14.29
CA CYS A 153 -2.01 -16.76 15.17
C CYS A 153 -0.65 -17.46 15.29
N GLY A 154 0.29 -17.07 14.41
CA GLY A 154 1.70 -17.03 14.76
C GLY A 154 2.63 -17.98 14.02
N LYS A 155 3.52 -17.41 13.19
CA LYS A 155 4.91 -17.89 13.02
C LYS A 155 5.90 -16.73 12.78
N LYS A 156 6.24 -15.96 13.83
CA LYS A 156 7.32 -14.94 13.83
C LYS A 156 8.64 -15.41 13.21
N SER A 157 8.95 -16.70 13.39
CA SER A 157 10.20 -17.33 12.94
C SER A 157 10.38 -17.29 11.42
N ALA A 158 9.32 -17.48 10.63
CA ALA A 158 9.41 -17.53 9.18
C ALA A 158 9.65 -16.16 8.54
N TYR A 159 9.04 -15.09 9.07
CA TYR A 159 9.23 -13.74 8.55
C TYR A 159 10.62 -13.17 8.87
N ARG A 160 11.18 -13.47 10.05
CA ARG A 160 12.55 -13.04 10.41
C ARG A 160 13.63 -13.70 9.52
N LYS A 161 13.41 -14.93 9.07
CA LYS A 161 14.29 -15.60 8.09
C LYS A 161 14.19 -14.98 6.68
N ARG A 162 13.08 -14.32 6.33
CA ARG A 162 12.92 -13.60 5.05
C ARG A 162 13.55 -12.20 5.03
N LEU A 163 13.81 -11.62 6.20
CA LEU A 163 14.35 -10.26 6.36
C LEU A 163 15.86 -10.20 6.58
N THR A 164 16.53 -11.35 6.68
CA THR A 164 18.00 -11.40 6.73
C THR A 164 18.50 -11.37 5.29
N PRO A 165 19.27 -10.34 4.87
CA PRO A 165 20.04 -10.47 3.64
C PRO A 165 21.05 -11.60 3.85
N ALA A 166 21.16 -12.48 2.85
CA ALA A 166 22.28 -13.40 2.76
C ALA A 166 23.60 -12.63 2.61
#